data_AF-A0A7W1A679-F1
#
_entry.id   AF-A0A7W1A679-F1
#
_cell.length_a   1.000
_cell.length_b   1.000
_cell.length_c   1.000
_cell.angle_alpha   90.00
_cell.angle_beta   90.00
_cell.angle_gamma   90.00
#
_symmetry.space_group_name_H-M   'P 1'
#
loop_
_entity.id
_entity.type
_entity.pdbx_description
1 polymer ?
#
loop_
_entity_poly.entity_id
_entity_poly.type
_entity_poly.pdbx_seq_one_letter_code
_entity_poly.pdbx_strand_id
1 'polypeptide(L)'
;MLKCSHQLREAVSGAPTLEASAQRVCRFFYDELTKPEGGKACALVRCYKTHDFGGLDPELQKFAKGVLGVVPPASTMKCLTLMATVGETASWNSRHLSQGHKAIPLPSPEIVEKAPMIAQLIKEFGLELKYVLKPSADLLSELAGKRYGVFHVAEAKDSPYIPAQKDFVDRHG
;
A
#
# COMPACT_ATOMS: atom_id res chain seq x y z
N MET A 1 5.29 -7.18 -22.08
CA MET A 1 4.34 -7.37 -20.95
C MET A 1 3.99 -8.83 -20.65
N LEU A 2 3.76 -9.71 -21.64
CA LEU A 2 3.40 -11.13 -21.41
C LEU A 2 4.38 -11.90 -20.51
N LYS A 3 5.70 -11.77 -20.75
CA LYS A 3 6.76 -12.42 -19.95
C LYS A 3 6.68 -12.07 -18.45
N CYS A 4 6.64 -10.76 -18.12
CA CYS A 4 6.53 -10.29 -16.74
C CYS A 4 5.26 -10.81 -16.06
N SER A 5 4.10 -10.75 -16.75
CA SER A 5 2.85 -11.28 -16.19
C SER A 5 2.89 -12.79 -15.93
N HIS A 6 3.61 -13.55 -16.77
CA HIS A 6 3.78 -14.98 -16.60
C HIS A 6 4.66 -15.29 -15.39
N GLN A 7 5.83 -14.65 -15.32
CA GLN A 7 6.77 -14.84 -14.22
C GLN A 7 6.17 -14.44 -12.87
N LEU A 8 5.38 -13.35 -12.84
CA LEU A 8 4.66 -12.96 -11.63
C LEU A 8 3.63 -14.01 -11.20
N ARG A 9 2.85 -14.57 -12.15
CA ARG A 9 1.90 -15.67 -11.87
C ARG A 9 2.61 -16.91 -11.36
N GLU A 10 3.76 -17.26 -11.94
CA GLU A 10 4.58 -18.38 -11.47
C GLU A 10 5.12 -18.12 -10.06
N ALA A 11 5.64 -16.92 -9.79
CA ALA A 11 6.17 -16.55 -8.49
C ALA A 11 5.12 -16.69 -7.38
N VAL A 12 3.86 -16.34 -7.63
CA VAL A 12 2.79 -16.46 -6.62
C VAL A 12 2.15 -17.85 -6.55
N SER A 13 2.43 -18.73 -7.51
CA SER A 13 1.82 -20.07 -7.58
C SER A 13 2.14 -20.92 -6.34
N GLY A 14 1.14 -21.63 -5.81
CA GLY A 14 1.30 -22.49 -4.63
C GLY A 14 1.62 -21.75 -3.33
N ALA A 15 1.39 -20.44 -3.26
CA ALA A 15 1.48 -19.71 -1.99
C ALA A 15 0.35 -20.17 -1.03
N PRO A 16 0.68 -20.51 0.24
CA PRO A 16 -0.30 -21.09 1.16
C PRO A 16 -1.31 -20.08 1.71
N THR A 17 -1.00 -18.79 1.61
CA THR A 17 -1.83 -17.71 2.16
C THR A 17 -1.77 -16.49 1.25
N LEU A 18 -2.79 -15.61 1.35
CA LEU A 18 -2.79 -14.32 0.66
C LEU A 18 -1.56 -13.47 1.03
N GLU A 19 -1.13 -13.52 2.29
CA GLU A 19 0.08 -12.83 2.75
C GLU A 19 1.34 -13.37 2.07
N ALA A 20 1.49 -14.69 1.99
CA ALA A 20 2.61 -15.30 1.29
C ALA A 20 2.62 -14.89 -0.19
N SER A 21 1.45 -14.86 -0.85
CA SER A 21 1.32 -14.35 -2.22
C SER A 21 1.77 -12.90 -2.33
N ALA A 22 1.27 -12.01 -1.47
CA ALA A 22 1.64 -10.59 -1.46
C ALA A 22 3.14 -10.39 -1.25
N GLN A 23 3.76 -11.18 -0.37
CA GLN A 23 5.20 -11.13 -0.12
C GLN A 23 6.01 -11.54 -1.34
N ARG A 24 5.57 -12.56 -2.08
CA ARG A 24 6.21 -12.99 -3.33
C ARG A 24 6.04 -11.95 -4.44
N VAL A 25 4.88 -11.28 -4.53
CA VAL A 25 4.67 -10.14 -5.45
C VAL A 25 5.64 -9.01 -5.13
N CYS A 26 5.75 -8.58 -3.86
CA CYS A 26 6.67 -7.52 -3.47
C CYS A 26 8.12 -7.89 -3.78
N ARG A 27 8.52 -9.14 -3.53
CA ARG A 27 9.88 -9.61 -3.84
C ARG A 27 10.15 -9.61 -5.33
N PHE A 28 9.23 -10.12 -6.13
CA PHE A 28 9.35 -10.10 -7.59
C PHE A 28 9.56 -8.67 -8.11
N PHE A 29 8.74 -7.71 -7.69
CA PHE A 29 8.91 -6.31 -8.13
C PHE A 29 10.21 -5.69 -7.62
N TYR A 30 10.58 -5.95 -6.36
CA TYR A 30 11.87 -5.48 -5.85
C TYR A 30 13.03 -6.05 -6.65
N ASP A 31 12.95 -7.32 -7.05
CA ASP A 31 14.05 -8.00 -7.72
C ASP A 31 14.20 -7.66 -9.19
N GLU A 32 13.08 -7.57 -9.91
CA GLU A 32 13.04 -7.37 -11.36
C GLU A 32 13.08 -5.89 -11.76
N LEU A 33 12.61 -4.98 -10.92
CA LEU A 33 12.76 -3.54 -11.17
C LEU A 33 14.20 -3.14 -10.85
N THR A 34 14.98 -2.93 -11.91
CA THR A 34 16.41 -2.64 -11.86
C THR A 34 16.72 -1.36 -12.61
N LYS A 35 17.80 -0.67 -12.19
CA LYS A 35 18.27 0.53 -12.89
C LYS A 35 19.06 0.13 -14.14
N PRO A 36 19.13 0.98 -15.18
CA PRO A 36 19.94 0.71 -16.37
C PRO A 36 21.41 0.39 -16.07
N GLU A 37 21.98 1.06 -15.07
CA GLU A 37 23.35 0.90 -14.58
C GLU A 37 23.57 -0.34 -13.68
N GLY A 38 22.49 -1.08 -13.39
CA GLY A 38 22.49 -2.20 -12.46
C GLY A 38 22.02 -1.82 -11.05
N GLY A 39 21.77 -2.83 -10.23
CA GLY A 39 21.18 -2.65 -8.89
C GLY A 39 19.66 -2.48 -8.91
N LYS A 40 19.08 -2.38 -7.71
CA LYS A 40 17.62 -2.32 -7.51
C LYS A 40 17.10 -0.92 -7.81
N ALA A 41 15.99 -0.82 -8.55
CA ALA A 41 15.34 0.45 -8.86
C ALA A 41 14.46 0.96 -7.71
N CYS A 42 14.03 0.07 -6.80
CA CYS A 42 13.21 0.42 -5.65
C CYS A 42 14.00 0.19 -4.36
N ALA A 43 14.04 1.17 -3.47
CA ALA A 43 14.51 0.97 -2.10
C ALA A 43 13.52 0.13 -1.26
N LEU A 44 12.23 0.25 -1.58
CA LEU A 44 11.15 -0.37 -0.83
C LEU A 44 9.91 -0.63 -1.71
N VAL A 45 9.37 -1.84 -1.65
CA VAL A 45 8.12 -2.24 -2.28
C VAL A 45 7.16 -2.72 -1.20
N ARG A 46 5.94 -2.19 -1.19
CA ARG A 46 4.90 -2.54 -0.21
C ARG A 46 3.59 -2.89 -0.89
N CYS A 47 2.88 -3.87 -0.34
CA CYS A 47 1.55 -4.27 -0.77
C CYS A 47 0.55 -4.02 0.35
N TYR A 48 -0.58 -3.40 0.03
CA TYR A 48 -1.64 -3.09 0.98
C TYR A 48 -2.98 -3.68 0.51
N LYS A 49 -3.87 -3.91 1.47
CA LYS A 49 -5.30 -4.15 1.22
C LYS A 49 -6.14 -3.23 2.10
N THR A 50 -7.36 -2.94 1.69
CA THR A 50 -8.36 -2.38 2.61
C THR A 50 -8.93 -3.49 3.48
N HIS A 51 -9.13 -3.22 4.77
CA HIS A 51 -9.70 -4.17 5.72
C HIS A 51 -10.53 -3.45 6.76
N ASP A 52 -11.58 -4.10 7.28
CA ASP A 52 -12.33 -3.57 8.41
C ASP A 52 -11.49 -3.52 9.67
N PHE A 53 -11.57 -2.40 10.39
CA PHE A 53 -10.87 -2.16 11.65
C PHE A 53 -11.18 -3.27 12.67
N GLY A 54 -12.45 -3.63 12.82
CA GLY A 54 -12.89 -4.65 13.78
C GLY A 54 -12.37 -6.05 13.49
N GLY A 55 -11.98 -6.33 12.23
CA GLY A 55 -11.37 -7.59 11.82
C GLY A 55 -9.84 -7.58 11.82
N LEU A 56 -9.20 -6.47 12.21
CA LEU A 56 -7.74 -6.42 12.35
C LEU A 56 -7.28 -7.13 13.62
N ASP A 57 -6.08 -7.67 13.59
CA ASP A 57 -5.39 -8.19 14.78
C ASP A 57 -5.23 -7.09 15.85
N PRO A 58 -5.21 -7.44 17.15
CA PRO A 58 -5.16 -6.46 18.23
C PRO A 58 -3.99 -5.46 18.13
N GLU A 59 -2.83 -5.89 17.65
CA GLU A 59 -1.67 -5.01 17.45
C GLU A 59 -1.94 -3.95 16.37
N LEU A 60 -2.57 -4.34 15.26
CA LEU A 60 -2.93 -3.44 14.16
C LEU A 60 -4.06 -2.49 14.57
N GLN A 61 -5.02 -2.96 15.36
CA GLN A 61 -6.03 -2.09 15.97
C GLN A 61 -5.41 -1.03 16.88
N LYS A 62 -4.45 -1.43 17.74
CA LYS A 62 -3.72 -0.52 18.61
C LYS A 62 -2.94 0.52 17.80
N PHE A 63 -2.27 0.09 16.74
CA PHE A 63 -1.55 0.99 15.83
C PHE A 63 -2.51 2.01 15.18
N ALA A 64 -3.62 1.55 14.58
CA ALA A 64 -4.58 2.42 13.93
C ALA A 64 -5.24 3.42 14.89
N LYS A 65 -5.55 2.99 16.13
CA LYS A 65 -6.02 3.89 17.20
C LYS A 65 -4.99 4.97 17.55
N GLY A 66 -3.70 4.60 17.64
CA GLY A 66 -2.62 5.56 17.89
C GLY A 66 -2.51 6.62 16.80
N VAL A 67 -2.74 6.25 15.54
CA VAL A 67 -2.76 7.19 14.40
C VAL A 67 -4.02 8.08 14.41
N LEU A 68 -5.18 7.50 14.76
CA LEU A 68 -6.46 8.20 14.77
C LEU A 68 -6.61 9.19 15.94
N GLY A 69 -5.87 8.97 17.03
CA GLY A 69 -5.91 9.79 18.23
C GLY A 69 -7.16 9.53 19.07
N VAL A 70 -7.94 10.58 19.34
CA VAL A 70 -9.08 10.53 20.29
C VAL A 70 -10.39 10.02 19.69
N VAL A 71 -10.49 9.90 18.36
CA VAL A 71 -11.74 9.48 17.71
C VAL A 71 -11.92 7.96 17.88
N PRO A 72 -13.03 7.49 18.45
CA PRO A 72 -13.29 6.05 18.53
C PRO A 72 -13.53 5.46 17.14
N PRO A 73 -12.76 4.44 16.71
CA PRO A 73 -12.96 3.82 15.40
C PRO A 73 -14.21 2.93 15.40
N ALA A 74 -15.05 3.08 14.38
CA ALA A 74 -16.12 2.12 14.10
C ALA A 74 -15.51 0.77 13.64
N SER A 75 -16.14 -0.35 13.98
CA SER A 75 -15.67 -1.68 13.57
C SER A 75 -15.61 -1.85 12.05
N THR A 76 -16.48 -1.17 11.31
CA THR A 76 -16.57 -1.19 9.84
C THR A 76 -15.72 -0.11 9.16
N MET A 77 -14.95 0.68 9.92
CA MET A 77 -14.03 1.66 9.36
C MET A 77 -12.93 0.93 8.59
N LYS A 78 -12.64 1.35 7.36
CA LYS A 78 -11.57 0.74 6.57
C LYS A 78 -10.20 1.22 7.04
N CYS A 79 -9.25 0.30 7.03
CA CYS A 79 -7.84 0.56 7.23
C CYS A 79 -7.06 0.06 6.02
N LEU A 80 -6.18 0.90 5.48
CA LEU A 80 -5.18 0.47 4.50
C LEU A 80 -4.07 -0.30 5.24
N THR A 81 -4.11 -1.62 5.12
CA THR A 81 -3.36 -2.55 5.95
C THR A 81 -2.22 -3.18 5.15
N LEU A 82 -0.99 -3.04 5.65
CA LEU A 82 0.20 -3.59 5.02
C LEU A 82 0.15 -5.11 5.04
N MET A 83 0.17 -5.74 3.87
CA MET A 83 0.18 -7.19 3.68
C MET A 83 1.58 -7.73 3.46
N ALA A 84 2.46 -6.96 2.82
CA ALA A 84 3.82 -7.39 2.52
C ALA A 84 4.75 -6.20 2.30
N THR A 85 6.04 -6.44 2.54
CA THR A 85 7.08 -5.42 2.37
C THR A 85 8.40 -6.10 2.01
N VAL A 86 9.13 -5.52 1.07
CA VAL A 86 10.49 -5.93 0.67
C VAL A 86 11.30 -4.67 0.42
N GLY A 87 12.50 -4.60 0.98
CA GLY A 87 13.36 -3.45 0.76
C GLY A 87 14.81 -3.73 1.12
N GLU A 88 15.65 -2.71 0.98
CA GLU A 88 17.10 -2.79 1.19
C GLU A 88 17.51 -3.19 2.61
N THR A 89 16.77 -2.78 3.64
CA THR A 89 17.11 -3.11 5.03
C THR A 89 16.40 -4.37 5.51
N ALA A 90 17.04 -5.14 6.38
CA ALA A 90 16.46 -6.37 6.94
C ALA A 90 15.09 -6.12 7.60
N SER A 91 14.93 -4.99 8.30
CA SER A 91 13.66 -4.60 8.94
C SER A 91 12.51 -4.35 7.96
N TRP A 92 12.80 -4.08 6.69
CA TRP A 92 11.78 -3.83 5.67
C TRP A 92 11.31 -5.09 4.95
N ASN A 93 11.88 -6.25 5.28
CA ASN A 93 11.56 -7.53 4.66
C ASN A 93 10.51 -8.34 5.43
N SER A 94 9.89 -7.75 6.46
CA SER A 94 8.76 -8.33 7.21
C SER A 94 7.78 -7.25 7.65
N ARG A 95 6.48 -7.46 7.41
CA ARG A 95 5.42 -6.53 7.84
C ARG A 95 5.37 -6.35 9.35
N HIS A 96 5.73 -7.39 10.11
CA HIS A 96 5.73 -7.36 11.58
C HIS A 96 6.81 -6.44 12.15
N LEU A 97 7.88 -6.19 11.39
CA LEU A 97 8.98 -5.30 11.79
C LEU A 97 8.79 -3.85 11.32
N SER A 98 7.78 -3.57 10.49
CA SER A 98 7.53 -2.23 9.96
C SER A 98 7.18 -1.27 11.09
N GLN A 99 7.94 -0.18 11.29
CA GLN A 99 7.66 0.76 12.39
C GLN A 99 6.50 1.72 12.09
N GLY A 100 6.23 1.97 10.80
CA GLY A 100 5.16 2.85 10.33
C GLY A 100 4.26 2.17 9.31
N HIS A 101 3.16 2.83 8.98
CA HIS A 101 2.24 2.43 7.90
C HIS A 101 1.73 0.98 8.01
N LYS A 102 1.57 0.43 9.23
CA LYS A 102 1.07 -0.95 9.43
C LYS A 102 -0.41 -1.08 9.07
N ALA A 103 -1.24 -0.17 9.61
CA ALA A 103 -2.67 -0.08 9.38
C ALA A 103 -3.07 1.41 9.42
N ILE A 104 -3.29 2.01 8.25
CA ILE A 104 -3.61 3.43 8.14
C ILE A 104 -5.12 3.60 8.17
N PRO A 105 -5.70 4.26 9.18
CA PRO A 105 -7.15 4.41 9.28
C PRO A 105 -7.68 5.34 8.17
N LEU A 106 -8.82 4.98 7.60
CA LEU A 106 -9.55 5.77 6.60
C LEU A 106 -10.95 6.13 7.18
N PRO A 107 -11.03 7.08 8.13
CA PRO A 107 -12.25 7.32 8.90
C PRO A 107 -13.35 8.01 8.11
N SER A 108 -13.00 8.93 7.22
CA SER A 108 -13.94 9.67 6.36
C SER A 108 -13.24 10.27 5.15
N PRO A 109 -13.98 10.65 4.09
CA PRO A 109 -13.41 11.33 2.94
C PRO A 109 -12.58 12.57 3.31
N GLU A 110 -13.11 13.41 4.19
CA GLU A 110 -12.55 14.71 4.57
C GLU A 110 -11.24 14.57 5.34
N ILE A 111 -11.07 13.47 6.08
CA ILE A 111 -9.82 13.18 6.80
C ILE A 111 -8.79 12.58 5.85
N VAL A 112 -9.21 11.71 4.91
CA VAL A 112 -8.30 11.10 3.93
C VAL A 112 -7.77 12.14 2.94
N GLU A 113 -8.57 13.11 2.55
CA GLU A 113 -8.13 14.23 1.68
C GLU A 113 -7.02 15.08 2.31
N LYS A 114 -6.90 15.08 3.65
CA LYS A 114 -5.81 15.75 4.37
C LYS A 114 -4.52 14.94 4.40
N ALA A 115 -4.54 13.67 4.00
CA ALA A 115 -3.36 12.82 3.88
C ALA A 115 -2.88 12.82 2.42
N PRO A 116 -1.89 13.66 2.05
CA PRO A 116 -1.64 14.03 0.66
C PRO A 116 -1.24 12.83 -0.21
N MET A 117 -0.43 11.91 0.30
CA MET A 117 -0.05 10.69 -0.44
C MET A 117 -1.25 9.79 -0.74
N ILE A 118 -2.14 9.60 0.24
CA ILE A 118 -3.27 8.66 0.14
C ILE A 118 -4.36 9.25 -0.78
N ALA A 119 -4.62 10.55 -0.64
CA ALA A 119 -5.54 11.27 -1.51
C ALA A 119 -5.11 11.16 -2.99
N GLN A 120 -3.82 11.38 -3.28
CA GLN A 120 -3.31 11.25 -4.65
C GLN A 120 -3.34 9.81 -5.16
N LEU A 121 -2.96 8.84 -4.31
CA LEU A 121 -3.03 7.42 -4.67
C LEU A 121 -4.44 7.02 -5.14
N ILE A 122 -5.47 7.39 -4.39
CA ILE A 122 -6.87 7.04 -4.70
C ILE A 122 -7.32 7.73 -5.99
N LYS A 123 -6.99 9.02 -6.12
CA LYS A 123 -7.34 9.83 -7.31
C LYS A 123 -6.69 9.28 -8.58
N GLU A 124 -5.38 9.02 -8.57
CA GLU A 124 -4.65 8.55 -9.75
C GLU A 124 -4.93 7.09 -10.09
N PHE A 125 -5.37 6.28 -9.14
CA PHE A 125 -5.94 4.96 -9.42
C PHE A 125 -7.31 5.01 -10.10
N GLY A 126 -7.92 6.19 -10.25
CA GLY A 126 -9.24 6.35 -10.87
C GLY A 126 -10.38 5.83 -10.00
N LEU A 127 -10.13 5.74 -8.69
CA LEU A 127 -11.10 5.28 -7.70
C LEU A 127 -11.77 6.49 -7.05
N GLU A 128 -13.09 6.46 -6.93
CA GLU A 128 -13.78 7.39 -6.04
C GLU A 128 -13.59 6.94 -4.60
N LEU A 129 -13.33 7.88 -3.69
CA LEU A 129 -13.04 7.62 -2.29
C LEU A 129 -14.16 6.83 -1.60
N LYS A 130 -15.42 7.06 -1.99
CA LYS A 130 -16.59 6.31 -1.49
C LYS A 130 -16.43 4.79 -1.66
N TYR A 131 -15.81 4.32 -2.74
CA TYR A 131 -15.61 2.90 -3.01
C TYR A 131 -14.50 2.27 -2.16
N VAL A 132 -13.53 3.09 -1.75
CA VAL A 132 -12.45 2.66 -0.84
C VAL A 132 -12.97 2.54 0.60
N LEU A 133 -13.85 3.47 1.00
CA LEU A 133 -14.41 3.52 2.37
C LEU A 133 -15.60 2.59 2.57
N LYS A 134 -16.46 2.45 1.56
CA LYS A 134 -17.68 1.64 1.58
C LYS A 134 -17.83 0.92 0.24
N PRO A 135 -17.09 -0.17 0.00
CA PRO A 135 -17.23 -0.94 -1.23
C PRO A 135 -18.66 -1.49 -1.36
N SER A 136 -19.30 -1.24 -2.50
CA SER A 136 -20.61 -1.81 -2.86
C SER A 136 -20.42 -3.18 -3.54
N ALA A 137 -21.48 -3.99 -3.59
CA ALA A 137 -21.46 -5.23 -4.36
C ALA A 137 -21.26 -4.98 -5.87
N ASP A 138 -21.72 -3.82 -6.35
CA ASP A 138 -21.61 -3.40 -7.75
C ASP A 138 -20.21 -2.89 -8.12
N LEU A 139 -19.30 -2.77 -7.15
CA LEU A 139 -17.96 -2.24 -7.35
C LEU A 139 -17.24 -2.97 -8.49
N LEU A 140 -17.33 -4.30 -8.57
CA LEU A 140 -16.68 -5.07 -9.65
C LEU A 140 -17.22 -4.69 -11.04
N SER A 141 -18.51 -4.40 -11.14
CA SER A 141 -19.15 -3.96 -12.39
C SER A 141 -18.77 -2.51 -12.73
N GLU A 142 -18.72 -1.62 -11.74
CA GLU A 142 -18.30 -0.22 -11.91
C GLU A 142 -16.80 -0.07 -12.22
N LEU A 143 -16.02 -1.05 -11.80
CA LEU A 143 -14.58 -1.15 -12.09
C LEU A 143 -14.28 -1.89 -13.39
N ALA A 144 -15.24 -2.62 -13.96
CA ALA A 144 -15.06 -3.33 -15.21
C ALA A 144 -14.71 -2.34 -16.35
N GLY A 145 -13.59 -2.58 -17.03
CA GLY A 145 -13.11 -1.72 -18.11
C GLY A 145 -12.33 -0.47 -17.66
N LYS A 146 -12.26 -0.17 -16.35
CA LYS A 146 -11.35 0.87 -15.86
C LYS A 146 -9.90 0.37 -15.93
N ARG A 147 -9.04 1.14 -16.58
CA ARG A 147 -7.59 0.97 -16.46
C ARG A 147 -7.18 1.65 -15.16
N TYR A 148 -6.87 0.86 -14.14
CA TYR A 148 -6.29 1.42 -12.92
C TYR A 148 -4.98 2.09 -13.26
N GLY A 149 -4.85 3.34 -12.85
CA GLY A 149 -3.65 4.12 -13.07
C GLY A 149 -2.50 3.66 -12.17
N VAL A 150 -1.37 4.32 -12.33
CA VAL A 150 -0.24 4.24 -11.42
C VAL A 150 -0.09 5.63 -10.83
N PHE A 151 -0.12 5.74 -9.50
CA PHE A 151 0.30 6.97 -8.84
C PHE A 151 1.82 7.07 -8.92
N HIS A 152 2.33 8.08 -9.61
CA HIS A 152 3.76 8.26 -9.81
C HIS A 152 4.20 9.71 -9.57
N VAL A 153 5.07 9.89 -8.59
CA VAL A 153 5.73 11.17 -8.32
C VAL A 153 7.14 11.10 -8.92
N ALA A 154 7.32 11.69 -10.11
CA ALA A 154 8.60 11.63 -10.82
C ALA A 154 9.75 12.25 -10.02
N GLU A 155 9.51 13.40 -9.39
CA GLU A 155 10.46 14.08 -8.50
C GLU A 155 9.95 14.00 -7.06
N ALA A 156 10.48 13.02 -6.30
CA ALA A 156 10.05 12.77 -4.92
C ALA A 156 10.54 13.84 -3.93
N LYS A 157 11.71 14.41 -4.21
CA LYS A 157 12.35 15.43 -3.38
C LYS A 157 11.48 16.69 -3.32
N ASP A 158 11.25 17.18 -2.11
CA ASP A 158 10.43 18.36 -1.81
C ASP A 158 8.96 18.25 -2.27
N SER A 159 8.53 17.06 -2.69
CA SER A 159 7.16 16.82 -3.13
C SER A 159 6.18 16.94 -1.96
N PRO A 160 5.12 17.76 -2.08
CA PRO A 160 4.11 17.89 -1.02
C PRO A 160 3.28 16.61 -0.85
N TYR A 161 3.37 15.67 -1.80
CA TYR A 161 2.66 14.40 -1.75
C TYR A 161 3.37 13.31 -0.95
N ILE A 162 4.64 13.52 -0.57
CA ILE A 162 5.44 12.55 0.17
C ILE A 162 5.91 13.19 1.48
N PRO A 163 5.20 12.98 2.61
CA PRO A 163 5.59 13.59 3.89
C PRO A 163 6.95 13.12 4.44
N ALA A 164 7.36 11.90 4.10
CA ALA A 164 8.57 11.27 4.64
C ALA A 164 9.86 11.74 3.92
N GLN A 165 10.07 13.06 3.83
CA GLN A 165 11.23 13.63 3.14
C GLN A 165 12.55 13.23 3.81
N LYS A 166 12.74 13.61 5.08
CA LYS A 166 14.02 13.42 5.81
C LYS A 166 14.40 11.97 6.07
N ASP A 167 13.41 11.14 6.41
CA ASP A 167 13.65 9.79 6.88
C ASP A 167 13.62 8.74 5.75
N PHE A 168 13.06 9.09 4.58
CA PHE A 168 12.94 8.17 3.46
C PHE A 168 13.50 8.75 2.15
N VAL A 169 12.94 9.87 1.66
CA VAL A 169 13.32 10.42 0.35
C VAL A 169 14.79 10.85 0.32
N ASP A 170 15.24 11.64 1.30
CA ASP A 170 16.61 12.16 1.34
C ASP A 170 17.68 11.06 1.48
N ARG A 171 17.30 9.88 2.00
CA ARG A 171 18.22 8.77 2.28
C ARG A 171 18.22 7.69 1.21
N HIS A 172 17.10 7.48 0.53
CA HIS A 172 16.88 6.31 -0.33
C HIS A 172 16.30 6.67 -1.72
N GLY A 173 16.00 7.95 -1.96
CA GLY A 173 15.43 8.48 -3.21
C GLY A 173 16.46 8.85 -4.26
#